data_AF-A0A9D5NF45-F1
#
_entry.id   AF-A0A9D5NF45-F1
#
_cell.length_a   1.000
_cell.length_b   1.000
_cell.length_c   1.000
_cell.angle_alpha   90.00
_cell.angle_beta   90.00
_cell.angle_gamma   90.00
#
_symmetry.space_group_name_H-M   'P 1'
#
loop_
_entity.id
_entity.type
_entity.pdbx_description
1 polymer ?
#
loop_
_entity_poly.entity_id
_entity_poly.type
_entity_poly.pdbx_seq_one_letter_code
_entity_poly.pdbx_strand_id
1 'polypeptide(L)'
;MNYYLVTTKCGHVGKTHYMPITFPIKADNGKEAARIARMIPRVKHHHKDAIISCVKVDKDLFDRQIETNRIDPYLVSKSKKEQKETVKDLDERIVKDTHQDELKKVVRKTKPNLKYQKYKYINACSLVVEEEDELIMID
;
A
#
# COMPACT_ATOMS: atom_id res chain seq x y z
N MET A 1 13.46 18.89 17.17
CA MET A 1 13.47 18.48 15.75
C MET A 1 14.63 17.52 15.47
N ASN A 2 14.32 16.36 14.89
CA ASN A 2 15.28 15.34 14.47
C ASN A 2 15.30 15.22 12.93
N TYR A 3 16.38 14.64 12.39
CA TYR A 3 16.53 14.35 10.97
C TYR A 3 16.26 12.88 10.69
N TYR A 4 15.44 12.60 9.68
CA TYR A 4 15.10 11.24 9.27
C TYR A 4 15.31 11.06 7.77
N LEU A 5 15.75 9.88 7.39
CA LEU A 5 15.65 9.38 6.03
C LEU A 5 14.53 8.34 5.98
N VAL A 6 13.54 8.59 5.13
CA VAL A 6 12.36 7.72 5.00
C VAL A 6 12.30 7.17 3.59
N THR A 7 12.53 5.87 3.44
CA THR A 7 12.43 5.19 2.14
C THR A 7 10.98 4.79 1.89
N THR A 8 10.45 5.13 0.72
CA THR A 8 9.04 4.98 0.36
C THR A 8 8.85 4.28 -0.99
N LYS A 9 7.66 3.73 -1.22
CA LYS A 9 7.21 3.20 -2.51
C LYS A 9 6.61 4.32 -3.36
N CYS A 10 7.35 4.83 -4.34
CA CYS A 10 6.85 5.81 -5.32
C CYS A 10 6.22 5.14 -6.55
N GLY A 11 5.25 5.83 -7.14
CA GLY A 11 4.41 5.37 -8.26
C GLY A 11 4.88 5.89 -9.61
N HIS A 12 3.93 6.11 -10.53
CA HIS A 12 4.17 6.49 -11.93
C HIS A 12 5.01 5.50 -12.77
N VAL A 13 5.40 4.36 -12.19
CA VAL A 13 6.15 3.27 -12.83
C VAL A 13 5.32 2.00 -13.09
N GLY A 14 3.99 2.14 -13.07
CA GLY A 14 3.05 1.03 -13.25
C GLY A 14 2.36 0.58 -11.95
N LYS A 15 1.34 -0.27 -12.10
CA LYS A 15 0.50 -0.74 -10.98
C LYS A 15 1.14 -1.86 -10.16
N THR A 16 1.94 -2.70 -10.81
CA THR A 16 2.60 -3.89 -10.22
C THR A 16 4.04 -3.61 -9.80
N HIS A 17 4.43 -2.35 -9.76
CA HIS A 17 5.80 -1.90 -9.57
C HIS A 17 5.83 -0.62 -8.73
N TYR A 18 6.97 -0.37 -8.09
CA TYR A 18 7.25 0.88 -7.39
C TYR A 18 8.72 1.30 -7.59
N MET A 19 8.98 2.59 -7.41
CA MET A 19 10.31 3.17 -7.38
C MET A 19 10.67 3.45 -5.91
N PRO A 20 11.70 2.82 -5.33
CA PRO A 20 12.16 3.16 -3.99
C PRO A 20 12.81 4.55 -4.01
N ILE A 21 12.30 5.47 -3.18
CA ILE A 21 12.91 6.79 -2.99
C ILE A 21 13.03 7.11 -1.50
N THR A 22 14.20 7.61 -1.11
CA THR A 22 14.49 8.04 0.26
C THR A 22 14.33 9.55 0.38
N PHE A 23 13.35 9.98 1.19
CA PHE A 23 13.09 11.40 1.44
C PHE A 23 13.72 11.86 2.76
N PRO A 24 14.41 13.01 2.77
CA PRO A 24 14.89 13.65 4.00
C PRO A 24 13.73 14.41 4.68
N ILE A 25 13.32 13.97 5.87
CA ILE A 25 12.22 14.55 6.65
C ILE A 25 12.69 15.07 8.01
N LYS A 26 12.35 16.31 8.35
CA LYS A 26 12.50 16.83 9.72
C LYS A 26 11.21 16.56 10.49
N ALA A 27 11.32 15.93 11.66
CA ALA A 27 10.17 15.65 12.52
C ALA A 27 10.62 15.47 13.98
N ASP A 28 9.68 15.46 14.93
CA ASP A 28 10.01 15.22 16.33
C ASP A 28 10.28 13.75 16.62
N ASN A 29 9.59 12.85 15.91
CA ASN A 29 9.77 11.41 16.05
C ASN A 29 9.59 10.70 14.69
N GLY A 30 9.97 9.41 14.63
CA GLY A 30 9.91 8.62 13.40
C GLY A 30 8.48 8.37 12.89
N LYS A 31 7.49 8.32 13.78
CA LYS A 31 6.08 8.16 13.39
C LYS A 31 5.59 9.37 12.60
N GLU A 32 5.89 10.58 13.08
CA GLU A 32 5.60 11.81 12.36
C GLU A 32 6.39 11.90 11.05
N ALA A 33 7.67 11.50 11.04
CA ALA A 33 8.46 11.47 9.81
C ALA A 33 7.83 10.57 8.73
N ALA A 34 7.43 9.35 9.10
CA ALA A 34 6.77 8.41 8.20
C ALA A 34 5.41 8.92 7.71
N ARG A 35 4.64 9.61 8.58
CA ARG A 35 3.37 10.24 8.24
C ARG A 35 3.56 11.34 7.19
N ILE A 36 4.55 12.21 7.38
CA ILE A 36 4.88 13.28 6.43
C ILE A 36 5.33 12.67 5.10
N ALA A 37 6.26 11.71 5.13
CA ALA A 37 6.78 11.05 3.93
C ALA A 37 5.67 10.39 3.09
N ARG A 38 4.68 9.76 3.75
CA ARG A 38 3.54 9.12 3.07
C ARG A 38 2.72 10.10 2.22
N MET A 39 2.68 11.38 2.60
CA MET A 39 1.90 12.41 1.91
C MET A 39 2.65 13.07 0.76
N ILE A 40 3.93 12.74 0.54
CA ILE A 40 4.73 13.30 -0.54
C ILE A 40 4.14 12.85 -1.90
N PRO A 41 4.07 13.75 -2.90
CA PRO A 41 3.64 13.38 -4.25
C PRO A 41 4.40 12.16 -4.78
N ARG A 42 3.72 11.38 -5.63
CA ARG A 42 4.20 10.10 -6.18
C ARG A 42 4.21 8.94 -5.19
N VAL A 43 4.26 9.15 -3.87
CA VAL A 43 4.19 8.03 -2.92
C VAL A 43 2.84 7.32 -3.06
N LYS A 44 2.85 5.99 -3.06
CA LYS A 44 1.65 5.15 -3.12
C LYS A 44 0.92 5.16 -1.77
N HIS A 45 0.37 6.31 -1.38
CA HIS A 45 -0.22 6.57 -0.06
C HIS A 45 -1.39 5.64 0.32
N HIS A 46 -1.99 4.91 -0.62
CA HIS A 46 -3.01 3.89 -0.34
C HIS A 46 -2.43 2.53 0.05
N HIS A 47 -1.15 2.27 -0.24
CA HIS A 47 -0.53 1.00 0.09
C HIS A 47 -0.24 0.98 1.60
N LYS A 48 -0.64 -0.08 2.31
CA LYS A 48 -0.41 -0.19 3.77
C LYS A 48 1.09 -0.14 4.09
N ASP A 49 1.90 -0.68 3.20
CA ASP A 49 3.35 -0.80 3.22
C ASP A 49 4.07 0.25 2.35
N ALA A 50 3.45 1.43 2.16
CA ALA A 50 4.05 2.51 1.37
C ALA A 50 5.39 3.04 1.95
N ILE A 51 5.61 2.87 3.25
CA ILE A 51 6.86 3.21 3.94
C ILE A 51 7.66 1.93 4.10
N ILE A 52 8.87 1.91 3.53
CA ILE A 52 9.79 0.77 3.57
C ILE A 52 10.67 0.84 4.82
N SER A 53 11.22 2.01 5.12
CA SER A 53 12.07 2.24 6.29
C SER A 53 12.00 3.69 6.76
N CYS A 54 12.31 3.92 8.02
CA CYS A 54 12.43 5.24 8.61
C CYS A 54 13.58 5.22 9.63
N VAL A 55 14.67 5.90 9.32
CA VAL A 55 15.89 5.91 10.16
C VAL A 55 16.24 7.33 10.58
N LYS A 56 16.57 7.51 11.85
CA LYS A 56 17.11 8.79 12.35
C LYS A 56 18.57 8.89 11.92
N VAL A 57 18.97 10.03 11.41
CA VAL A 57 20.33 10.28 10.90
C VAL A 57 20.90 11.58 11.46
N ASP A 58 22.20 11.80 11.23
CA ASP A 58 22.82 13.11 11.43
C ASP A 58 22.43 14.10 10.32
N LYS A 59 22.85 15.34 10.51
CA LYS A 59 22.55 16.44 9.58
C LYS A 59 23.30 16.29 8.25
N ASP A 60 24.49 15.71 8.25
CA ASP A 60 25.32 15.61 7.05
C ASP A 60 24.74 14.61 6.05
N LEU A 61 24.31 13.44 6.53
CA LEU A 61 23.59 12.44 5.72
C LEU A 61 22.25 13.00 5.20
N PHE A 62 21.56 13.78 6.04
CA PHE A 62 20.32 14.44 5.66
C PHE A 62 20.51 15.43 4.51
N ASP A 63 21.51 16.31 4.61
CA ASP A 63 21.80 17.33 3.61
C ASP A 63 22.28 16.70 2.29
N ARG A 64 23.08 15.62 2.36
CA ARG A 64 23.46 14.85 1.16
C ARG A 64 22.24 14.27 0.44
N GLN A 65 21.29 13.69 1.18
CA GLN A 65 20.09 13.14 0.57
C GLN A 65 19.22 14.22 -0.08
N ILE A 66 19.19 15.44 0.45
CA ILE A 66 18.53 16.58 -0.21
C ILE A 66 19.13 16.79 -1.60
N GLU A 67 20.46 16.87 -1.70
CA GLU A 67 21.13 17.10 -2.98
C GLU A 67 20.92 15.94 -3.94
N THR A 68 21.02 14.69 -3.46
CA THR A 68 20.70 13.49 -4.26
C THR A 68 19.29 13.57 -4.84
N ASN A 69 18.29 13.93 -4.03
CA ASN A 69 16.91 14.02 -4.49
C ASN A 69 16.67 15.19 -5.45
N ARG A 70 17.43 16.28 -5.30
CA ARG A 70 17.33 17.47 -6.16
C ARG A 70 17.70 17.17 -7.61
N ILE A 71 18.69 16.29 -7.80
CA ILE A 71 19.22 15.95 -9.12
C ILE A 71 18.68 14.63 -9.68
N ASP A 72 17.86 13.89 -8.93
CA ASP A 72 17.30 12.62 -9.38
C ASP A 72 16.33 12.84 -10.56
N PRO A 73 16.64 12.34 -11.77
CA PRO A 73 15.81 12.56 -12.95
C PRO A 73 14.36 12.07 -12.77
N TYR A 74 14.13 11.04 -11.95
CA TYR A 74 12.79 10.53 -11.65
C TYR A 74 11.96 11.55 -10.85
N LEU A 75 12.58 12.23 -9.89
CA LEU A 75 11.91 13.21 -9.03
C LEU A 75 11.72 14.55 -9.74
N VAL A 76 12.65 14.94 -10.60
CA VAL A 76 12.59 16.17 -11.38
C VAL A 76 11.53 16.09 -12.48
N SER A 77 11.40 14.92 -13.13
CA SER A 77 10.44 14.68 -14.22
C SER A 77 9.02 15.09 -13.85
N LYS A 78 8.31 15.74 -14.77
CA LYS A 78 6.90 16.16 -14.61
C LYS A 78 5.92 15.27 -15.37
N SER A 79 6.40 14.53 -16.37
CA SER A 79 5.56 13.64 -17.17
C SER A 79 6.15 12.24 -17.32
N LYS A 80 5.31 11.27 -17.68
CA LYS A 80 5.76 9.90 -18.00
C LYS A 80 6.68 9.85 -19.23
N LYS A 81 6.45 10.75 -20.19
CA LYS A 81 7.26 10.86 -21.40
C LYS A 81 8.67 11.34 -21.05
N GLU A 82 8.75 12.46 -20.32
CA GLU A 82 10.01 13.01 -19.82
C GLU A 82 10.76 12.02 -18.94
N GLN A 83 10.06 11.29 -18.06
CA GLN A 83 10.68 10.24 -17.25
C GLN A 83 11.34 9.16 -18.10
N LYS A 84 10.70 8.72 -19.19
CA LYS A 84 11.27 7.73 -20.12
C LYS A 84 12.48 8.27 -20.88
N GLU A 85 12.50 9.57 -21.16
CA GLU A 85 13.60 10.23 -21.88
C GLU A 85 14.80 10.53 -20.97
N THR A 86 14.57 10.83 -19.69
CA THR A 86 15.60 11.32 -18.75
C THR A 86 16.11 10.27 -17.78
N VAL A 87 15.28 9.31 -17.36
CA VAL A 87 15.65 8.25 -16.42
C VAL A 87 16.17 7.05 -17.21
N LYS A 88 17.47 7.02 -17.48
CA LYS A 88 18.11 5.96 -18.30
C LYS A 88 18.15 4.60 -17.60
N ASP A 89 18.18 4.60 -16.28
CA ASP A 89 18.29 3.44 -15.39
C ASP A 89 16.93 3.03 -14.80
N LEU A 90 15.83 3.42 -15.45
CA LEU A 90 14.49 3.27 -14.89
C LEU A 90 14.16 1.81 -14.56
N ASP A 91 14.45 0.89 -15.48
CA ASP A 91 14.12 -0.53 -15.34
C ASP A 91 14.95 -1.22 -14.25
N GLU A 92 16.18 -0.75 -14.00
CA GLU A 92 17.07 -1.28 -12.96
C GLU A 92 16.64 -0.86 -11.55
N ARG A 93 16.08 0.34 -11.43
CA ARG A 93 15.65 0.91 -10.14
C ARG A 93 14.24 0.47 -9.72
N ILE A 94 13.40 0.09 -10.67
CA ILE A 94 12.02 -0.33 -10.39
C ILE A 94 12.01 -1.69 -9.67
N VAL A 95 11.18 -1.79 -8.65
CA VAL A 95 10.96 -3.03 -7.90
C VAL A 95 9.52 -3.51 -8.08
N LYS A 96 9.33 -4.84 -8.15
CA LYS A 96 8.00 -5.46 -8.21
C LYS A 96 7.23 -5.21 -6.91
N ASP A 97 5.98 -4.78 -7.05
CA ASP A 97 5.08 -4.48 -5.93
C ASP A 97 4.15 -5.67 -5.65
N THR A 98 4.25 -6.27 -4.46
CA THR A 98 3.43 -7.41 -4.02
C THR A 98 2.05 -6.99 -3.54
N HIS A 99 1.77 -5.69 -3.41
CA HIS A 99 0.53 -5.16 -2.85
C HIS A 99 -0.72 -5.76 -3.50
N GLN A 100 -0.75 -5.87 -4.83
CA GLN A 100 -1.91 -6.47 -5.53
C GLN A 100 -2.10 -7.96 -5.24
N ASP A 101 -1.00 -8.70 -5.10
CA ASP A 101 -1.05 -10.12 -4.79
C ASP A 101 -1.53 -10.36 -3.35
N GLU A 102 -1.15 -9.48 -2.43
CA GLU A 102 -1.64 -9.45 -1.05
C GLU A 102 -3.13 -9.15 -0.98
N LEU A 103 -3.61 -8.13 -1.71
CA LEU A 103 -5.05 -7.84 -1.79
C LEU A 103 -5.84 -9.04 -2.34
N LYS A 104 -5.35 -9.70 -3.40
CA LYS A 104 -6.00 -10.91 -3.95
C LYS A 104 -6.04 -12.05 -2.93
N LYS A 105 -4.98 -12.25 -2.13
CA LYS A 105 -4.95 -13.25 -1.05
C LYS A 105 -5.99 -12.95 0.02
N VAL A 106 -6.11 -11.69 0.45
CA VAL A 106 -7.13 -11.28 1.43
C VAL A 106 -8.54 -11.54 0.88
N VAL A 107 -8.83 -11.09 -0.34
CA VAL A 107 -10.14 -11.31 -0.98
C VAL A 107 -10.47 -12.80 -1.12
N ARG A 108 -9.50 -13.64 -1.51
CA ARG A 108 -9.71 -15.10 -1.58
C ARG A 108 -10.07 -15.70 -0.22
N LYS A 109 -9.44 -15.22 0.86
CA LYS A 109 -9.76 -15.67 2.23
C LYS A 109 -11.12 -15.19 2.71
N THR A 110 -11.53 -13.97 2.36
CA THR A 110 -12.81 -13.39 2.81
C THR A 110 -13.99 -13.71 1.91
N LYS A 111 -13.78 -14.25 0.70
CA LYS A 111 -14.88 -14.78 -0.11
C LYS A 111 -15.58 -15.88 0.69
N PRO A 112 -16.83 -15.66 1.12
CA PRO A 112 -17.54 -16.70 1.85
C PRO A 112 -17.67 -17.91 0.93
N ASN A 113 -17.40 -19.09 1.47
CA ASN A 113 -17.57 -20.33 0.72
C ASN A 113 -19.03 -20.38 0.27
N LEU A 114 -19.31 -20.21 -1.04
CA LEU A 114 -20.69 -20.17 -1.55
C LEU A 114 -21.47 -21.41 -1.12
N LYS A 115 -20.76 -22.54 -0.91
CA LYS A 115 -21.32 -23.78 -0.38
C LYS A 115 -21.82 -23.64 1.06
N TYR A 116 -21.07 -22.93 1.92
CA TYR A 116 -21.45 -22.62 3.30
C TYR A 116 -22.59 -21.60 3.38
N GLN A 117 -22.59 -20.58 2.52
CA GLN A 117 -23.70 -19.63 2.42
C GLN A 117 -24.99 -20.34 1.99
N LYS A 118 -24.91 -21.22 0.97
CA LYS A 118 -26.05 -22.04 0.52
C LYS A 118 -26.53 -23.00 1.61
N TYR A 119 -25.63 -23.67 2.32
CA TYR A 119 -25.98 -24.55 3.45
C TYR A 119 -26.65 -23.79 4.60
N LYS A 120 -26.13 -22.60 4.95
CA LYS A 120 -26.74 -21.73 5.96
C LYS A 120 -28.14 -21.27 5.56
N TYR A 121 -28.35 -20.94 4.28
CA TYR A 121 -29.67 -20.55 3.77
C TYR A 121 -30.65 -21.74 3.76
N ILE A 122 -30.21 -22.92 3.33
CA ILE A 122 -31.02 -24.14 3.33
C ILE A 122 -31.42 -24.49 4.77
N ASN A 123 -30.48 -24.52 5.71
CA ASN A 123 -30.79 -24.84 7.11
C ASN A 123 -31.66 -23.78 7.79
N ALA A 124 -31.45 -22.49 7.49
CA ALA A 124 -32.33 -21.44 7.98
C ALA A 124 -33.74 -21.57 7.41
N CYS A 125 -33.90 -22.02 6.16
CA CYS A 125 -35.21 -22.26 5.56
C CYS A 125 -35.88 -23.52 6.14
N SER A 126 -35.14 -24.61 6.33
CA SER A 126 -35.65 -25.86 6.90
C SER A 126 -36.11 -25.72 8.35
N LEU A 127 -35.47 -24.86 9.16
CA LEU A 127 -35.91 -24.57 10.54
C LEU A 127 -37.24 -23.80 10.59
N VAL A 128 -37.56 -22.99 9.58
CA VAL A 128 -38.82 -22.24 9.51
C VAL A 128 -39.99 -23.17 9.14
N VAL A 129 -39.71 -24.23 8.36
CA VAL A 129 -40.74 -25.22 7.98
C VAL A 129 -41.12 -26.12 9.17
N GLU A 130 -40.14 -26.53 10.00
CA GLU A 130 -40.44 -27.39 11.15
C GLU A 130 -41.16 -26.65 12.30
N GLU A 131 -40.97 -25.33 12.45
CA GLU A 131 -41.74 -24.54 13.43
C GLU A 131 -43.21 -24.31 13.00
N GLU A 132 -43.53 -24.36 11.70
CA GLU A 132 -44.92 -24.23 11.22
C GLU A 132 -45.71 -25.56 11.32
N ASP A 133 -45.03 -26.71 11.25
CA ASP A 133 -45.67 -28.03 11.33
C ASP A 133 -46.02 -28.46 12.78
N GLU A 134 -45.43 -27.85 13.81
CA GLU A 134 -45.79 -28.11 15.23
C GLU A 134 -47.08 -27.41 15.69
N LEU A 135 -47.68 -26.52 14.88
CA LEU A 135 -48.87 -25.75 15.26
C LEU A 135 -50.22 -26.39 14.84
N ILE A 136 -50.23 -27.60 14.27
CA ILE A 136 -51.44 -28.25 13.70
C ILE A 136 -51.91 -29.48 14.52
N MET A 137 -51.40 -29.72 15.74
CA MET A 137 -51.81 -30.87 16.56
C MET A 137 -52.25 -30.48 17.98
N ILE A 138 -53.17 -29.52 18.11
CA ILE A 138 -53.93 -29.29 19.34
C ILE A 138 -55.40 -29.11 18.97
N ASP A 139 -56.13 -30.23 18.93
CA ASP A 139 -57.60 -30.28 19.06
C ASP A 139 -57.95 -31.31 20.15
#